data_AF-A0A0E2E3I7-F1
#
_entry.id   AF-A0A0E2E3I7-F1
#
_cell.length_a   1.000
_cell.length_b   1.000
_cell.length_c   1.000
_cell.angle_alpha   90.00
_cell.angle_beta   90.00
_cell.angle_gamma   90.00
#
_symmetry.space_group_name_H-M   'P 1'
#
loop_
_entity.id
_entity.type
_entity.pdbx_description
1 polymer ?
#
loop_
_entity_poly.entity_id
_entity_poly.type
_entity_poly.pdbx_seq_one_letter_code
_entity_poly.pdbx_strand_id
1 'polypeptide(L)'
;MISSLFSTLGFAVKIYSYLCIIYIFLSWLGSNSRGGFLYEICEPYLSWFRRFKFTQIGMVDFSPILAIGILSIFAGLLFQIAETRTFSLLRLALTIVSIVWSFFSFLLNFFIIILIIRLVLDFSENYRQGNFADMLDRFLSPVFVRVHKLSGGKFMSLRKQIIVCLIVLILIRFLLGAFIGSLSVMFTYFRFI
;
A
#
# COMPACT_ATOMS: atom_id res chain seq x y z
N MET A 1 -5.77 29.59 -21.52
CA MET A 1 -7.13 29.02 -21.44
C MET A 1 -7.11 27.50 -21.31
N ILE A 2 -6.54 26.74 -22.26
CA ILE A 2 -6.42 25.27 -22.16
C ILE A 2 -5.69 24.79 -20.89
N SER A 3 -4.55 25.42 -20.54
CA SER A 3 -3.82 25.10 -19.30
C SER A 3 -4.69 25.24 -18.04
N SER A 4 -5.51 26.29 -17.98
CA SER A 4 -6.42 26.56 -16.87
C SER A 4 -7.53 25.50 -16.75
N LEU A 5 -8.03 24.98 -17.88
CA LEU A 5 -9.03 23.89 -17.86
C LEU A 5 -8.44 22.60 -17.27
N PHE A 6 -7.24 22.22 -17.71
CA PHE A 6 -6.56 21.03 -17.22
C PHE A 6 -6.19 21.14 -15.73
N SER A 7 -5.78 22.32 -15.27
CA SER A 7 -5.49 22.52 -13.85
C SER A 7 -6.76 22.43 -13.00
N THR A 8 -7.89 23.02 -13.43
CA THR A 8 -9.18 22.89 -12.73
C THR A 8 -9.64 21.44 -12.65
N LEU A 9 -9.55 20.68 -13.75
CA LEU A 9 -9.85 19.24 -13.74
C LEU A 9 -8.92 18.47 -12.81
N GLY A 10 -7.63 18.79 -12.81
CA GLY A 10 -6.65 18.18 -11.89
C GLY A 10 -7.01 18.43 -10.43
N PHE A 11 -7.46 19.63 -10.09
CA PHE A 11 -7.96 19.94 -8.74
C PHE A 11 -9.24 19.18 -8.40
N ALA A 12 -10.19 19.06 -9.33
CA ALA A 12 -11.40 18.27 -9.12
C ALA A 12 -11.08 16.79 -8.82
N VAL A 13 -10.14 16.19 -9.55
CA VAL A 13 -9.68 14.81 -9.33
C VAL A 13 -8.99 14.68 -7.97
N LYS A 14 -8.17 15.66 -7.56
CA LYS A 14 -7.58 15.70 -6.21
C LYS A 14 -8.64 15.74 -5.11
N ILE A 15 -9.65 16.60 -5.25
CA ILE A 15 -10.77 16.70 -4.31
C ILE A 15 -11.48 15.35 -4.21
N TYR A 16 -11.80 14.73 -5.35
CA TYR A 16 -12.40 13.39 -5.40
C TYR A 16 -11.52 12.32 -4.71
N SER A 17 -10.19 12.38 -4.90
CA SER A 17 -9.26 11.50 -4.21
C SER A 17 -9.30 11.68 -2.69
N TYR A 18 -9.43 12.91 -2.19
CA TYR A 18 -9.61 13.16 -0.75
C TYR A 18 -10.96 12.66 -0.22
N LEU A 19 -12.05 12.81 -0.99
CA LEU A 19 -13.35 12.24 -0.64
C LEU A 19 -13.28 10.72 -0.54
N CYS A 20 -12.61 10.05 -1.49
CA CYS A 20 -12.38 8.60 -1.42
C CYS A 20 -11.62 8.22 -0.14
N ILE A 21 -10.55 8.96 0.20
CA ILE A 21 -9.78 8.74 1.43
C ILE A 21 -10.68 8.83 2.67
N ILE A 22 -11.48 9.90 2.78
CA ILE A 22 -12.42 10.09 3.89
C ILE A 22 -13.41 8.92 3.97
N TYR A 23 -13.99 8.51 2.85
CA TYR A 23 -14.91 7.38 2.79
C TYR A 23 -14.26 6.07 3.26
N ILE A 24 -13.02 5.80 2.86
CA ILE A 24 -12.27 4.61 3.28
C ILE A 24 -12.07 4.61 4.81
N PHE A 25 -11.65 5.74 5.38
CA PHE A 25 -11.50 5.86 6.84
C PHE A 25 -12.84 5.67 7.57
N LEU A 26 -13.93 6.26 7.08
CA LEU A 26 -15.27 6.10 7.65
C LEU A 26 -15.77 4.65 7.57
N SER A 27 -15.43 3.93 6.49
CA SER A 27 -15.75 2.52 6.32
C SER A 27 -15.03 1.64 7.36
N TRP A 28 -13.76 1.92 7.66
CA TRP A 28 -12.99 1.20 8.68
C TRP A 28 -13.49 1.46 10.11
N LEU A 29 -13.99 2.66 10.37
CA LEU A 29 -14.57 3.02 11.67
C LEU A 29 -15.97 2.42 11.90
N GLY A 30 -16.51 1.65 10.96
CA GLY A 30 -17.80 0.97 11.10
C GLY A 30 -19.01 1.91 11.11
N SER A 31 -18.82 3.20 10.78
CA SER A 31 -19.92 4.13 10.51
C SER A 31 -20.84 3.57 9.41
N ASN A 32 -22.12 3.97 9.37
CA ASN A 32 -23.11 3.62 8.35
C ASN A 32 -22.68 4.09 6.94
N SER A 33 -21.61 3.50 6.42
CA SER A 33 -20.94 3.79 5.16
C SER A 33 -21.70 3.25 3.96
N ARG A 34 -22.85 2.60 4.16
CA ARG A 34 -23.63 1.94 3.10
C ARG A 34 -24.85 2.75 2.60
N GLY A 35 -24.99 4.03 2.98
CA GLY A 35 -26.17 4.82 2.63
C GLY A 35 -26.03 6.34 2.67
N GLY A 36 -24.82 6.87 2.47
CA GLY A 36 -24.58 8.31 2.44
C GLY A 36 -24.09 8.80 1.07
N PHE A 37 -24.13 10.11 0.84
CA PHE A 37 -23.62 10.76 -0.38
C PHE A 37 -22.21 10.30 -0.79
N LEU A 38 -21.32 10.09 0.20
CA LEU A 38 -19.97 9.57 -0.03
C LEU A 38 -19.96 8.14 -0.59
N TYR A 39 -20.89 7.28 -0.15
CA TYR A 39 -21.02 5.91 -0.66
C TYR A 39 -21.42 5.93 -2.13
N GLU A 40 -22.46 6.67 -2.49
CA GLU A 40 -22.97 6.72 -3.86
C GLU A 40 -21.91 7.22 -4.86
N ILE A 41 -21.02 8.11 -4.42
CA ILE A 41 -20.00 8.73 -5.27
C ILE A 41 -18.68 7.93 -5.29
N CYS A 42 -18.26 7.36 -4.15
CA CYS A 42 -16.97 6.69 -4.04
C CYS A 42 -17.07 5.19 -4.33
N GLU A 43 -18.19 4.54 -4.00
CA GLU A 43 -18.34 3.09 -4.12
C GLU A 43 -18.28 2.58 -5.57
N PRO A 44 -18.85 3.23 -6.60
CA PRO A 44 -18.74 2.76 -7.98
C PRO A 44 -17.27 2.63 -8.44
N TYR A 45 -16.43 3.58 -8.04
CA TYR A 45 -14.99 3.57 -8.34
C TYR A 45 -14.26 2.52 -7.49
N LEU A 46 -14.44 2.53 -6.17
CA LEU A 46 -13.73 1.62 -5.25
C LEU A 46 -14.13 0.15 -5.43
N SER A 47 -15.41 -0.12 -5.71
CA SER A 47 -15.92 -1.48 -5.95
C SER A 47 -15.29 -2.11 -7.19
N TRP A 48 -14.88 -1.32 -8.19
CA TRP A 48 -14.13 -1.83 -9.35
C TRP A 48 -12.78 -2.38 -8.92
N PHE A 49 -12.07 -1.70 -8.02
CA PHE A 49 -10.80 -2.17 -7.47
C PHE A 49 -10.94 -3.36 -6.52
N ARG A 50 -12.06 -3.48 -5.82
CA ARG A 50 -12.36 -4.65 -4.97
C ARG A 50 -12.48 -5.96 -5.76
N ARG A 51 -12.66 -5.91 -7.09
CA ARG A 51 -12.68 -7.12 -7.95
C ARG A 51 -11.30 -7.78 -8.05
N PHE A 52 -10.22 -7.04 -7.80
CA PHE A 52 -8.86 -7.57 -7.86
C PHE A 52 -8.53 -8.35 -6.59
N LYS A 53 -8.79 -9.65 -6.61
CA LYS A 53 -8.54 -10.57 -5.48
C LYS A 53 -7.09 -10.55 -4.96
N PHE A 54 -6.10 -10.23 -5.81
CA PHE A 54 -4.70 -10.16 -5.38
C PHE A 54 -4.43 -9.01 -4.38
N THR A 55 -5.32 -8.02 -4.32
CA THR A 55 -5.22 -6.86 -3.41
C THR A 55 -5.82 -7.13 -2.04
N GLN A 56 -6.57 -8.24 -1.91
CA GLN A 56 -7.17 -8.69 -0.67
C GLN A 56 -6.27 -9.78 -0.10
N ILE A 57 -5.60 -9.49 1.01
CA ILE A 57 -4.76 -10.48 1.69
C ILE A 57 -5.44 -10.74 3.02
N GLY A 58 -5.85 -11.99 3.25
CA GLY A 58 -6.60 -12.40 4.44
C GLY A 58 -7.87 -11.58 4.65
N MET A 59 -7.96 -10.87 5.78
CA MET A 59 -9.11 -10.03 6.16
C MET A 59 -8.90 -8.54 5.85
N VAL A 60 -7.78 -8.17 5.21
CA VAL A 60 -7.41 -6.77 4.98
C VAL A 60 -7.48 -6.43 3.49
N ASP A 61 -8.25 -5.38 3.19
CA ASP A 61 -8.46 -4.87 1.84
C ASP A 61 -7.45 -3.75 1.52
N PHE A 62 -6.49 -4.04 0.63
CA PHE A 62 -5.52 -3.04 0.13
C PHE A 62 -5.95 -2.40 -1.19
N SER A 63 -7.10 -2.79 -1.75
CA SER A 63 -7.71 -2.18 -2.92
C SER A 63 -7.83 -0.65 -2.85
N PRO A 64 -8.11 -0.01 -1.70
CA PRO A 64 -8.25 1.45 -1.66
C PRO A 64 -6.94 2.20 -1.95
N ILE A 65 -5.79 1.63 -1.61
CA ILE A 65 -4.47 2.23 -1.86
C ILE A 65 -4.19 2.28 -3.36
N LEU A 66 -4.50 1.21 -4.09
CA LEU A 66 -4.36 1.16 -5.54
C LEU A 66 -5.31 2.13 -6.23
N ALA A 67 -6.56 2.20 -5.74
CA ALA A 67 -7.56 3.13 -6.26
C ALA A 67 -7.11 4.60 -6.11
N ILE A 68 -6.60 4.97 -4.95
CA ILE A 68 -6.02 6.30 -4.71
C ILE A 68 -4.77 6.52 -5.58
N GLY A 69 -3.92 5.49 -5.71
CA GLY A 69 -2.74 5.53 -6.56
C GLY A 69 -3.08 5.92 -8.00
N ILE A 70 -4.10 5.31 -8.59
CA ILE A 70 -4.54 5.59 -9.97
C ILE A 70 -5.14 7.00 -10.11
N LEU A 71 -5.92 7.46 -9.13
CA LEU A 71 -6.40 8.85 -9.10
C LEU A 71 -5.24 9.85 -9.05
N SER A 72 -4.19 9.52 -8.30
CA SER A 72 -2.97 10.34 -8.23
C SER A 72 -2.25 10.42 -9.58
N ILE A 73 -2.19 9.33 -10.35
CA ILE A 73 -1.65 9.33 -11.72
C ILE A 73 -2.49 10.29 -12.58
N PHE A 74 -3.81 10.13 -12.55
CA PHE A 74 -4.70 10.92 -13.39
C PHE A 74 -4.59 12.41 -13.08
N ALA A 75 -4.60 12.78 -11.80
CA ALA A 75 -4.38 14.17 -11.38
C ALA A 75 -3.00 14.67 -11.81
N GLY A 76 -1.95 13.87 -11.60
CA GLY A 76 -0.58 14.20 -12.00
C GLY A 76 -0.44 14.45 -13.50
N LEU A 77 -1.14 13.67 -14.33
CA LEU A 77 -1.17 13.86 -15.78
C LEU A 77 -1.84 15.17 -16.17
N LEU A 78 -3.00 15.48 -15.58
CA LEU A 78 -3.71 16.73 -15.86
C LEU A 78 -2.85 17.95 -15.51
N PHE A 79 -2.15 17.93 -14.37
CA PHE A 79 -1.23 19.02 -14.00
C PHE A 79 -0.01 19.11 -14.92
N GLN A 80 0.57 17.97 -15.33
CA GLN A 80 1.70 17.97 -16.27
C GLN A 80 1.32 18.59 -17.63
N ILE A 81 0.15 18.22 -18.16
CA ILE A 81 -0.37 18.77 -19.42
C ILE A 81 -0.63 20.28 -19.27
N ALA A 82 -1.18 20.69 -18.12
CA ALA A 82 -1.44 22.10 -17.82
C ALA A 82 -0.16 22.95 -17.80
N GLU A 83 0.91 22.46 -17.18
CA GLU A 83 2.14 23.23 -16.97
C GLU A 83 3.11 23.16 -18.14
N THR A 84 3.45 21.95 -18.60
CA THR A 84 4.58 21.74 -19.51
C THR A 84 4.18 21.66 -20.98
N ARG A 85 2.88 21.53 -21.30
CA ARG A 85 2.34 21.31 -22.66
C ARG A 85 2.94 20.12 -23.44
N THR A 86 3.87 19.37 -22.84
CA THR A 86 4.58 18.21 -23.41
C THR A 86 4.31 16.97 -22.58
N PHE A 87 4.02 15.85 -23.24
CA PHE A 87 3.89 14.55 -22.57
C PHE A 87 5.27 13.90 -22.40
N SER A 88 5.78 13.86 -21.17
CA SER A 88 6.96 13.06 -20.84
C SER A 88 6.52 11.64 -20.48
N LEU A 89 6.66 10.70 -21.42
CA LEU A 89 6.42 9.27 -21.17
C LEU A 89 7.27 8.75 -20.00
N LEU A 90 8.50 9.26 -19.88
CA LEU A 90 9.40 8.91 -18.79
C LEU A 90 8.81 9.27 -17.43
N ARG A 91 8.28 10.49 -17.25
CA ARG A 91 7.68 10.93 -15.98
C ARG A 91 6.46 10.10 -15.60
N LEU A 92 5.64 9.75 -16.60
CA LEU A 92 4.48 8.87 -16.40
C LEU A 92 4.94 7.48 -15.93
N ALA A 93 5.93 6.89 -16.61
CA ALA A 93 6.49 5.59 -16.22
C ALA A 93 7.07 5.62 -14.80
N LEU A 94 7.84 6.66 -14.45
CA LEU A 94 8.38 6.84 -13.09
C LEU A 94 7.29 6.98 -12.03
N THR A 95 6.18 7.64 -12.35
CA THR A 95 5.04 7.79 -11.44
C THR A 95 4.35 6.44 -11.20
N ILE A 96 4.17 5.63 -12.25
CA ILE A 96 3.64 4.27 -12.13
C ILE A 96 4.55 3.43 -11.24
N VAL A 97 5.86 3.43 -11.51
CA VAL A 97 6.86 2.71 -10.71
C VAL A 97 6.80 3.17 -9.24
N SER A 98 6.67 4.47 -8.99
CA SER A 98 6.56 5.02 -7.64
C SER A 98 5.30 4.55 -6.91
N ILE A 99 4.16 4.41 -7.59
CA ILE A 99 2.92 3.95 -6.96
C ILE A 99 2.99 2.47 -6.64
N VAL A 100 3.51 1.67 -7.59
CA VAL A 100 3.78 0.25 -7.37
C VAL A 100 4.72 0.09 -6.17
N TRP A 101 5.78 0.90 -6.11
CA TRP A 101 6.70 0.92 -4.98
C TRP A 101 6.03 1.29 -3.66
N SER A 102 5.23 2.35 -3.64
CA SER A 102 4.48 2.76 -2.44
C SER A 102 3.53 1.66 -1.95
N PHE A 103 2.87 0.95 -2.85
CA PHE A 103 2.03 -0.19 -2.51
C PHE A 103 2.83 -1.32 -1.86
N PHE A 104 3.96 -1.74 -2.46
CA PHE A 104 4.83 -2.76 -1.88
C PHE A 104 5.44 -2.33 -0.54
N SER A 105 5.88 -1.07 -0.44
CA SER A 105 6.42 -0.50 0.79
C SER A 105 5.37 -0.49 1.90
N PHE A 106 4.14 -0.06 1.60
CA PHE A 106 3.03 -0.11 2.55
C PHE A 106 2.74 -1.55 3.01
N LEU A 107 2.71 -2.51 2.08
CA LEU A 107 2.47 -3.91 2.40
C LEU A 107 3.55 -4.47 3.34
N LEU A 108 4.82 -4.20 3.06
CA LEU A 108 5.94 -4.60 3.92
C LEU A 108 5.86 -3.94 5.31
N ASN A 109 5.53 -2.65 5.38
CA ASN A 109 5.27 -1.95 6.64
C ASN A 109 4.18 -2.64 7.45
N PHE A 110 3.06 -2.94 6.82
CA PHE A 110 1.92 -3.58 7.44
C PHE A 110 2.28 -4.95 8.04
N PHE A 111 3.00 -5.80 7.28
CA PHE A 111 3.49 -7.08 7.79
C PHE A 111 4.48 -6.94 8.95
N ILE A 112 5.37 -5.94 8.90
CA ILE A 112 6.30 -5.64 10.00
C ILE A 112 5.53 -5.25 11.26
N ILE A 113 4.53 -4.37 11.15
CA ILE A 113 3.69 -3.95 12.28
C ILE A 113 2.99 -5.18 12.90
N ILE A 114 2.40 -6.05 12.08
CA ILE A 114 1.76 -7.27 12.58
C ILE A 114 2.77 -8.17 13.30
N LEU A 115 3.97 -8.36 12.74
CA LEU A 115 5.00 -9.19 13.38
C LEU A 115 5.48 -8.60 14.71
N ILE A 116 5.59 -7.27 14.80
CA ILE A 116 5.89 -6.59 16.05
C ILE A 116 4.78 -6.83 17.06
N ILE A 117 3.51 -6.65 16.67
CA ILE A 117 2.36 -6.95 17.54
C ILE A 117 2.40 -8.40 18.01
N ARG A 118 2.65 -9.35 17.10
CA ARG A 118 2.74 -10.78 17.43
C ARG A 118 3.88 -11.05 18.42
N LEU A 119 5.04 -10.43 18.23
CA LEU A 119 6.19 -10.55 19.13
C LEU A 119 5.88 -10.00 20.52
N VAL A 120 5.22 -8.83 20.60
CA VAL A 120 4.79 -8.23 21.88
C VAL A 120 3.78 -9.12 22.60
N LEU A 121 2.84 -9.73 21.87
CA LEU A 121 1.85 -10.64 22.46
C LEU A 121 2.47 -11.93 23.01
N ASP A 122 3.59 -12.41 22.44
CA ASP A 122 4.29 -13.59 22.96
C ASP A 122 4.99 -13.34 24.32
N PHE A 123 5.26 -12.07 24.66
CA PHE A 123 5.74 -11.71 26.00
C PHE A 123 4.64 -11.78 27.07
N SER A 124 3.35 -11.76 26.69
CA SER A 124 2.24 -11.85 27.63
C SER A 124 1.70 -13.27 27.73
N GLU A 125 1.83 -13.90 28.90
CA GLU A 125 1.41 -15.29 29.09
C GLU A 125 -0.09 -15.52 28.84
N ASN A 126 -0.93 -14.54 29.17
CA ASN A 126 -2.39 -14.61 28.98
C ASN A 126 -2.84 -14.57 27.51
N TYR A 127 -2.03 -13.99 26.62
CA TYR A 127 -2.37 -13.82 25.21
C TYR A 127 -1.58 -14.75 24.28
N ARG A 128 -0.70 -15.59 24.84
CA ARG A 128 0.17 -16.50 24.08
C ARG A 128 -0.61 -17.51 23.23
N GLN A 129 -1.76 -17.98 23.73
CA GLN A 129 -2.65 -18.96 23.07
C GLN A 129 -4.06 -18.40 22.83
N GLY A 130 -4.24 -17.08 22.85
CA GLY A 130 -5.54 -16.47 22.63
C GLY A 130 -5.98 -16.55 21.16
N ASN A 131 -7.29 -16.47 20.91
CA ASN A 131 -7.86 -16.49 19.54
C ASN A 131 -7.23 -15.45 18.60
N PHE A 132 -6.87 -14.27 19.14
CA PHE A 132 -6.23 -13.21 18.36
C PHE A 132 -4.82 -13.57 17.90
N ALA A 133 -4.05 -14.23 18.77
CA ALA A 133 -2.72 -14.73 18.47
C ALA A 133 -2.75 -15.74 17.30
N ASP A 134 -3.71 -16.67 17.33
CA ASP A 134 -3.89 -17.67 16.27
C ASP A 134 -4.37 -17.04 14.95
N MET A 135 -5.20 -16.00 15.02
CA MET A 135 -5.62 -15.25 13.82
C MET A 135 -4.42 -14.59 13.13
N LEU A 136 -3.54 -13.96 13.91
CA LEU A 136 -2.31 -13.37 13.37
C LEU A 136 -1.41 -14.43 12.76
N ASP A 137 -1.26 -15.60 13.38
CA ASP A 137 -0.45 -16.69 12.84
C ASP A 137 -1.01 -17.27 11.54
N ARG A 138 -2.33 -17.44 11.43
CA ARG A 138 -2.95 -17.87 10.16
C ARG A 138 -2.68 -16.86 9.05
N PHE A 139 -2.78 -15.57 9.37
CA PHE A 139 -2.49 -14.49 8.43
C PHE A 139 -1.02 -14.46 7.99
N LEU A 140 -0.10 -14.69 8.92
CA LEU A 140 1.35 -14.70 8.67
C LEU A 140 1.88 -16.03 8.14
N SER A 141 1.09 -17.11 8.20
CA SER A 141 1.48 -18.45 7.74
C SER A 141 2.11 -18.51 6.34
N PRO A 142 1.56 -17.86 5.28
CA PRO A 142 2.20 -17.89 3.95
C PRO A 142 3.58 -17.22 3.95
N VAL A 143 3.81 -16.24 4.82
CA VAL A 143 5.10 -15.55 4.95
C VAL A 143 6.06 -16.42 5.74
N PHE A 144 5.61 -17.00 6.85
CA PHE A 144 6.41 -17.90 7.69
C PHE A 144 6.92 -19.12 6.95
N VAL A 145 6.09 -19.74 6.09
CA VAL A 145 6.50 -20.90 5.28
C VAL A 145 7.55 -20.51 4.24
N ARG A 146 7.41 -19.35 3.60
CA ARG A 146 8.40 -18.85 2.62
C ARG A 146 9.74 -18.55 3.28
N VAL A 147 9.73 -17.90 4.44
CA VAL A 147 10.94 -17.62 5.21
C VAL A 147 11.58 -18.90 5.74
N HIS A 148 10.79 -19.87 6.23
CA HIS A 148 11.29 -21.16 6.70
C HIS A 148 11.97 -21.96 5.57
N LYS A 149 11.37 -21.95 4.37
CA LYS A 149 11.96 -22.56 3.17
C LYS A 149 13.29 -21.89 2.80
N LEU A 150 13.37 -20.57 2.87
CA LEU A 150 14.61 -19.82 2.63
C LEU A 150 15.68 -20.08 3.71
N SER A 151 15.27 -20.40 4.94
CA SER A 151 16.17 -20.70 6.06
C SER A 151 16.66 -22.16 6.11
N GLY A 152 16.37 -22.98 5.09
CA GLY A 152 16.91 -24.34 4.96
C GLY A 152 16.20 -25.40 5.81
N GLY A 153 14.94 -25.20 6.18
CA GLY A 153 14.09 -26.29 6.67
C GLY A 153 14.36 -26.78 8.11
N LYS A 154 15.30 -26.19 8.85
CA LYS A 154 15.57 -26.58 10.24
C LYS A 154 14.33 -26.33 11.11
N PHE A 155 13.99 -27.28 11.99
CA PHE A 155 12.91 -27.10 12.97
C PHE A 155 13.27 -25.94 13.90
N MET A 156 12.60 -24.80 13.73
CA MET A 156 12.76 -23.62 14.57
C MET A 156 11.59 -23.55 15.55
N SER A 157 11.88 -23.25 16.81
CA SER A 157 10.85 -22.86 17.79
C SER A 157 10.04 -21.66 17.25
N LEU A 158 8.74 -21.61 17.52
CA LEU A 158 7.82 -20.53 17.10
C LEU A 158 8.42 -19.13 17.31
N ARG A 159 9.05 -18.89 18.47
CA ARG A 159 9.73 -17.63 18.82
C ARG A 159 10.85 -17.27 17.84
N LYS A 160 11.69 -18.26 17.51
CA LYS A 160 12.81 -18.07 16.56
C LYS A 160 12.29 -17.82 15.16
N GLN A 161 11.20 -18.46 14.74
CA GLN A 161 10.60 -18.26 13.43
C GLN A 161 10.04 -16.83 13.26
N ILE A 162 9.37 -16.29 14.28
CA ILE A 162 8.87 -14.91 14.27
C ILE A 162 10.02 -13.91 14.14
N ILE A 163 11.08 -14.07 14.94
CA ILE A 163 12.25 -13.18 14.92
C ILE A 163 12.97 -13.23 13.57
N VAL A 164 13.21 -14.42 13.02
CA VAL A 164 13.86 -14.57 11.71
C VAL A 164 13.01 -13.94 10.61
N CYS A 165 11.69 -14.13 10.63
CA CYS A 165 10.77 -13.51 9.68
C CYS A 165 10.82 -11.97 9.73
N LEU A 166 10.82 -11.42 10.95
CA LEU A 166 10.91 -9.97 11.17
C LEU A 166 12.24 -9.42 10.63
N ILE A 167 13.37 -10.07 10.94
CA ILE A 167 14.70 -9.66 10.43
C ILE A 167 14.73 -9.70 8.90
N VAL A 168 14.26 -10.80 8.30
CA VAL A 168 14.25 -10.98 6.84
C VAL A 168 13.40 -9.91 6.17
N LEU A 169 12.20 -9.59 6.69
CA LEU A 169 11.35 -8.55 6.12
C LEU A 169 11.93 -7.15 6.27
N ILE A 170 12.56 -6.83 7.40
CA ILE A 170 13.27 -5.55 7.59
C ILE A 170 14.42 -5.43 6.59
N LEU A 171 15.20 -6.50 6.41
CA LEU A 171 16.31 -6.53 5.48
C LEU A 171 15.83 -6.36 4.03
N ILE A 172 14.79 -7.09 3.62
CA ILE A 172 14.16 -6.94 2.30
C ILE A 172 13.68 -5.50 2.10
N ARG A 173 13.00 -4.92 3.10
CA ARG A 173 12.51 -3.55 3.03
C ARG A 173 13.65 -2.54 2.86
N PHE A 174 14.74 -2.70 3.61
CA PHE A 174 15.90 -1.81 3.51
C PHE A 174 16.56 -1.91 2.13
N LEU A 175 16.81 -3.13 1.63
CA LEU A 175 17.41 -3.36 0.31
C LEU A 175 16.57 -2.78 -0.82
N LEU A 176 15.28 -3.09 -0.83
CA LEU A 176 14.39 -2.57 -1.85
C LEU A 176 14.25 -1.04 -1.74
N GLY A 177 14.18 -0.49 -0.53
CA GLY A 177 14.13 0.96 -0.30
C GLY A 177 15.36 1.70 -0.79
N ALA A 178 16.55 1.17 -0.54
CA ALA A 178 17.80 1.73 -1.05
C ALA A 178 17.83 1.72 -2.59
N PHE A 179 17.36 0.63 -3.20
CA PHE A 179 17.32 0.50 -4.67
C PHE A 179 16.37 1.51 -5.33
N ILE A 180 15.09 1.57 -4.92
CA ILE A 180 14.13 2.51 -5.51
C ILE A 180 14.47 3.96 -5.15
N GLY A 181 14.95 4.22 -3.92
CA GLY A 181 15.36 5.56 -3.49
C GLY A 181 16.55 6.09 -4.29
N SER A 182 17.53 5.24 -4.61
CA SER A 182 18.64 5.60 -5.48
C SER A 182 18.16 5.89 -6.91
N LEU A 183 17.28 5.06 -7.47
CA LEU A 183 16.67 5.27 -8.79
C LEU A 183 15.92 6.59 -8.86
N SER A 184 15.04 6.89 -7.91
CA SER A 184 14.24 8.12 -7.93
C SER A 184 15.09 9.39 -7.83
N VAL A 185 16.17 9.36 -7.03
CA VAL A 185 17.12 10.48 -6.93
C VAL A 185 17.89 10.65 -8.25
N MET A 186 18.41 9.56 -8.82
CA MET A 186 19.13 9.64 -10.11
C MET A 186 18.28 10.21 -11.24
N PHE A 187 17.00 9.83 -11.32
CA PHE A 187 16.08 10.37 -12.33
C PHE A 187 15.64 11.82 -12.06
N THR A 188 15.62 12.27 -10.80
CA THR A 188 15.31 13.68 -10.47
C THR A 188 16.46 14.61 -10.86
N TYR A 189 17.71 14.12 -10.80
CA TYR A 189 18.90 14.83 -11.29
C TYR A 189 19.01 14.84 -12.83
N PHE A 190 18.44 13.84 -13.52
CA PHE A 190 18.27 13.84 -14.98
C PHE A 190 17.11 14.76 -15.44
N ARG A 191 17.08 15.98 -14.90
CA ARG A 191 16.26 17.07 -15.43
C ARG A 191 16.98 17.53 -16.71
N PHE A 192 16.55 17.00 -17.85
CA PHE A 192 17.01 17.45 -19.17
C PHE A 192 16.97 18.98 -19.20
N ILE A 193 18.15 19.57 -19.42
CA ILE A 193 18.31 20.95 -19.90
C ILE A 193 17.54 21.11 -21.21
#